data_AF-A0A5C9EH05-F1
#
_entry.id   AF-A0A5C9EH05-F1
#
_cell.length_a   1.000
_cell.length_b   1.000
_cell.length_c   1.000
_cell.angle_alpha   90.00
_cell.angle_beta   90.00
_cell.angle_gamma   90.00
#
_symmetry.space_group_name_H-M   'P 1'
#
loop_
_entity.id
_entity.type
_entity.pdbx_description
1 polymer ?
#
loop_
_entity_poly.entity_id
_entity_poly.type
_entity_poly.pdbx_seq_one_letter_code
_entity_poly.pdbx_strand_id
1 'polypeptide(L)' 'MRKIKIEIEVPEEEYKKLKKICDALNISIDDVFQKMTKTYIKDLLEEFESIL' A
#
# COMPACT_ATOMS: atom_id res chain seq x y z
N MET A 1 -3.78 -2.02 -18.52
CA MET A 1 -3.20 -1.82 -17.17
C MET A 1 -1.71 -1.59 -17.31
N ARG A 2 -1.13 -0.54 -16.71
CA ARG A 2 0.34 -0.35 -16.63
C ARG A 2 0.82 -0.92 -15.30
N LYS A 3 1.86 -1.75 -15.30
CA LYS A 3 2.55 -2.23 -14.08
C LYS A 3 3.75 -1.33 -13.83
N ILE A 4 3.89 -0.84 -12.61
CA ILE A 4 5.03 -0.01 -12.18
C ILE A 4 5.71 -0.77 -11.05
N LYS A 5 7.04 -0.91 -11.12
CA LYS A 5 7.84 -1.43 -10.01
C LYS A 5 8.36 -0.23 -9.23
N ILE A 6 8.05 -0.20 -7.94
CA ILE A 6 8.52 0.83 -7.00
C ILE A 6 9.28 0.14 -5.88
N GLU A 7 10.38 0.75 -5.46
CA GLU A 7 11.07 0.38 -4.22
C GLU A 7 10.73 1.44 -3.17
N ILE A 8 10.33 0.99 -1.99
CA ILE A 8 9.95 1.87 -0.88
C ILE A 8 10.73 1.46 0.36
N GLU A 9 11.23 2.44 1.10
CA GLU A 9 11.80 2.22 2.42
C GLU A 9 10.70 2.32 3.47
N VAL A 10 10.51 1.24 4.23
CA VAL A 10 9.55 1.18 5.32
C VAL A 10 10.33 0.96 6.61
N PRO A 11 10.01 1.67 7.71
CA PRO A 11 10.63 1.40 9.01
C PRO A 11 10.51 -0.07 9.39
N GLU A 12 11.64 -0.68 9.80
CA GLU A 12 11.73 -2.12 10.01
C GLU A 12 10.73 -2.64 11.06
N GLU A 13 10.49 -1.87 12.12
CA GLU A 13 9.52 -2.21 13.17
C GLU A 13 8.10 -2.31 12.63
N GLU A 14 7.68 -1.36 11.80
CA GLU A 14 6.33 -1.32 11.23
C GLU A 14 6.16 -2.40 10.16
N TYR A 15 7.20 -2.64 9.35
CA TYR A 15 7.20 -3.77 8.42
C TYR A 15 7.03 -5.10 9.17
N LYS A 16 7.76 -5.33 10.26
CA LYS A 16 7.65 -6.56 11.05
C LYS A 16 6.26 -6.74 11.66
N LYS A 17 5.65 -5.66 12.17
CA LYS A 17 4.28 -5.71 12.71
C LYS A 17 3.28 -6.08 11.62
N LEU A 18 3.34 -5.41 10.47
CA LEU A 18 2.46 -5.67 9.34
C LEU A 18 2.63 -7.10 8.81
N LYS A 19 3.88 -7.56 8.66
CA LYS A 19 4.20 -8.91 8.22
C LYS A 19 3.62 -9.98 9.15
N LYS A 20 3.78 -9.83 10.46
CA LYS A 20 3.18 -10.77 11.44
C LYS A 20 1.65 -10.87 11.30
N ILE A 21 0.98 -9.74 11.05
CA ILE A 21 -0.47 -9.71 10.83
C ILE A 21 -0.82 -10.42 9.51
N CYS A 22 -0.06 -10.15 8.44
CA CYS A 22 -0.28 -10.79 7.14
C CYS A 22 -0.08 -12.31 7.22
N ASP A 23 0.98 -12.76 7.89
CA ASP A 23 1.27 -14.18 8.12
C ASP A 23 0.15 -14.84 8.93
N ALA A 24 -0.35 -14.18 9.98
CA ALA A 24 -1.45 -14.70 10.80
C ALA A 24 -2.78 -14.84 10.04
N LEU A 25 -3.00 -13.97 9.05
CA LEU A 25 -4.19 -13.98 8.20
C LEU A 25 -4.01 -14.82 6.92
N ASN A 26 -2.83 -15.40 6.70
CA ASN A 26 -2.45 -16.12 5.48
C ASN A 26 -2.69 -15.29 4.19
N ILE A 27 -2.31 -14.01 4.23
CA ILE A 27 -2.42 -13.07 3.12
C ILE A 27 -1.04 -12.59 2.65
N SER A 28 -0.92 -12.30 1.36
CA SER A 28 0.31 -11.73 0.80
C SER A 28 0.49 -10.28 1.26
N ILE A 29 1.64 -9.98 1.86
CA ILE A 29 1.99 -8.61 2.24
C ILE A 29 2.05 -7.68 1.02
N ASP A 30 2.47 -8.20 -0.15
CA ASP A 30 2.51 -7.43 -1.39
C ASP A 30 1.10 -7.05 -1.86
N ASP A 31 0.12 -7.94 -1.70
CA ASP A 31 -1.28 -7.65 -2.04
C ASP A 31 -1.86 -6.58 -1.11
N VAL A 32 -1.47 -6.61 0.16
CA VAL A 32 -1.83 -5.57 1.15
C VAL A 32 -1.26 -4.22 0.74
N PHE A 33 0.04 -4.15 0.43
CA PHE A 33 0.67 -2.92 -0.03
C PHE A 33 0.04 -2.39 -1.32
N GLN A 34 -0.24 -3.28 -2.29
CA GLN A 34 -0.91 -2.88 -3.53
C GLN A 34 -2.31 -2.31 -3.26
N LYS A 35 -3.08 -2.94 -2.36
CA LYS A 35 -4.43 -2.48 -2.00
C LYS A 35 -4.39 -1.12 -1.29
N MET A 36 -3.47 -0.94 -0.33
CA MET A 36 -3.27 0.33 0.37
C MET A 36 -2.87 1.44 -0.60
N THR A 37 -1.86 1.17 -1.45
CA THR A 37 -1.38 2.13 -2.45
C THR A 37 -2.49 2.54 -3.42
N LYS A 38 -3.26 1.57 -3.93
CA LYS A 38 -4.37 1.85 -4.85
C LYS A 38 -5.45 2.71 -4.20
N THR A 39 -5.77 2.45 -2.94
CA THR A 39 -6.78 3.21 -2.19
C THR A 39 -6.31 4.65 -2.00
N TYR A 40 -5.10 4.82 -1.50
CA TYR A 40 -4.55 6.15 -1.23
C TYR A 40 -4.36 6.99 -2.50
N ILE A 41 -3.90 6.39 -3.61
CA ILE A 41 -3.81 7.10 -4.91
C ILE A 41 -5.18 7.59 -5.35
N LYS A 42 -6.22 6.78 -5.18
CA LYS A 42 -7.59 7.15 -5.56
C LYS A 42 -8.07 8.35 -4.73
N ASP A 43 -7.89 8.28 -3.41
CA ASP A 43 -8.31 9.34 -2.49
C ASP A 43 -7.56 10.65 -2.81
N LEU A 44 -6.23 10.57 -3.02
CA LEU A 44 -5.43 11.73 -3.42
C LEU A 44 -5.91 12.37 -4.73
N LEU A 45 -6.24 11.56 -5.74
CA LEU A 45 -6.74 12.08 -7.02
C LEU A 45 -8.07 12.82 -6.86
N GLU A 46 -8.99 12.28 -6.05
CA GLU A 46 -10.28 12.93 -5.76
C GLU A 46 -10.09 14.25 -4.99
N GLU A 47 -9.13 14.31 -4.06
CA GLU A 47 -8.76 15.54 -3.37
C GLU A 47 -8.19 16.59 -4.34
N PHE A 48 -7.28 16.20 -5.24
CA PHE A 48 -6.71 17.10 -6.23
C PHE A 48 -7.76 17.62 -7.24
N GLU A 49 -8.68 16.77 -7.68
CA GLU A 49 -9.79 17.15 -8.56
C GLU A 49 -10.76 18.14 -7.90
N SER A 50 -10.89 18.11 -6.58
CA SER A 50 -11.77 19.05 -5.85
C SER A 50 -11.15 20.45 -5.69
N ILE A 51 -9.84 20.58 -5.88
CA ILE A 51 -9.10 21.85 -5.83
C ILE A 51 -9.06 22.52 -7.22
N LEU A 52 -9.05 21.73 -8.29
CA LEU A 52 -9.02 22.16 -9.69
C LEU A 52 -10.37 22.72 -10.17
#